data_AF-A0A497E337-F1
#
_entry.id   AF-A0A497E337-F1
#
_cell.length_a   1.000
_cell.length_b   1.000
_cell.length_c   1.000
_cell.angle_alpha   90.00
_cell.angle_beta   90.00
_cell.angle_gamma   90.00
#
_symmetry.space_group_name_H-M   'P 1'
#
loop_
_entity.id
_entity.type
_entity.pdbx_description
1 polymer ?
#
loop_
_entity_poly.entity_id
_entity_poly.type
_entity_poly.pdbx_seq_one_letter_code
_entity_poly.pdbx_strand_id
1 'polypeptide(L)'
;MKKAKKLILIGIDSLMLKRIDKFRAEGLLPAIGKLMDEGITSLAYPELPTYTPTNWTTIATGATPATHGIWGWVFDSRQCKAEQIWTAAERGGKKSIILRYPGGWPPTIKDGVVMETGVPNTSPWVMSYCKAYSTRPLRRVYGGMHGQRLTPVKLERPRPASGWKSLPESNRPPLESSMLIEPIKPGKPLELYVLILASSSSGYDTVLITNERSAKSQLAQLRLGEWSNFIKVRLALDEGEEEGFFRVKLLELSPDADILTLYRSQVHSSRGFIYPEEVNKELIDLLGPYLDNPSRLPLALGWHDQYFDDLDYHVNWLCDAAEHLMSRYHWDLFFIQCHCPDYIEHECMGGIDPTSGRYKESEAKRWWDIYRRAYSKMDYMVGRLCAQADEDTLVALVSDHGHVMQNKQVLVLNALVNEGLVVVDESGNLVKSKSKVIPVHPIFLALNDEIVKPSDRRFLINKTIDVLYSIKDELSGVRPISLALKREEAGIIGLNSDKIPGEVIFEVEGGYGVNFHFYPDKGSELIVEPDPQFGVWGG
;
A
#
# COMPACT_ATOMS: atom_id res chain seq x y z
N MET A 1 13.51 9.02 36.43
CA MET A 1 12.29 8.98 35.60
C MET A 1 11.40 7.86 36.11
N LYS A 2 10.09 8.11 36.27
CA LYS A 2 9.11 7.05 36.57
C LYS A 2 9.08 6.10 35.36
N LYS A 3 9.11 4.79 35.59
CA LYS A 3 9.01 3.82 34.49
C LYS A 3 7.58 3.84 33.95
N ALA A 4 7.42 3.99 32.63
CA ALA A 4 6.12 3.87 31.98
C ALA A 4 5.54 2.46 32.21
N LYS A 5 4.22 2.38 32.34
CA LYS A 5 3.47 1.12 32.54
C LYS A 5 2.68 0.71 31.30
N LYS A 6 2.38 1.67 30.41
CA LYS A 6 1.67 1.45 29.15
C LYS A 6 2.50 1.93 27.96
N LEU A 7 2.20 1.41 26.78
CA LEU A 7 2.81 1.81 25.50
C LEU A 7 1.72 2.10 24.47
N ILE A 8 1.82 3.25 23.79
CA ILE A 8 1.17 3.54 22.52
C ILE A 8 2.27 3.57 21.46
N LEU A 9 2.24 2.63 20.51
CA LEU A 9 3.13 2.63 19.35
C LEU A 9 2.32 3.04 18.11
N ILE A 10 2.69 4.18 17.54
CA ILE A 10 2.13 4.74 16.32
C ILE A 10 3.13 4.47 15.20
N GLY A 11 2.77 3.58 14.30
CA GLY A 11 3.52 3.25 13.10
C GLY A 11 3.07 4.10 11.93
N ILE A 12 4.00 4.77 11.26
CA ILE A 12 3.73 5.48 10.01
C ILE A 12 4.74 5.01 8.98
N ASP A 13 4.24 4.40 7.92
CA ASP A 13 5.05 3.78 6.87
C ASP A 13 5.78 4.83 6.04
N SER A 14 7.06 4.58 5.75
CA SER A 14 7.92 5.47 4.98
C SER A 14 8.06 6.91 5.56
N LEU A 15 7.89 7.08 6.87
CA LEU A 15 8.02 8.39 7.51
C LEU A 15 9.49 8.82 7.63
N MET A 16 9.84 9.95 7.02
CA MET A 16 11.21 10.46 7.00
C MET A 16 11.46 11.63 7.96
N LEU A 17 12.45 11.48 8.86
CA LEU A 17 12.83 12.54 9.80
C LEU A 17 13.19 13.87 9.12
N LYS A 18 13.93 13.82 8.00
CA LYS A 18 14.28 15.03 7.22
C LYS A 18 13.04 15.77 6.69
N ARG A 19 11.94 15.06 6.42
CA ARG A 19 10.67 15.66 5.99
C ARG A 19 9.90 16.21 7.17
N ILE A 20 9.92 15.52 8.31
CA ILE A 20 9.38 16.03 9.57
C ILE A 20 10.05 17.37 9.92
N ASP A 21 11.39 17.43 9.93
CA ASP A 21 12.12 18.66 10.24
C ASP A 21 11.73 19.82 9.32
N LYS A 22 11.63 19.55 8.01
CA LYS A 22 11.20 20.53 7.02
C LYS A 22 9.79 21.05 7.30
N PHE A 23 8.82 20.15 7.46
CA PHE A 23 7.42 20.56 7.61
C PHE A 23 7.10 21.11 9.01
N ARG A 24 7.87 20.72 10.02
CA ARG A 24 7.87 21.38 11.33
C ARG A 24 8.36 22.82 11.23
N ALA A 25 9.46 23.07 10.51
CA ALA A 25 9.94 24.43 10.26
C ALA A 25 8.93 25.30 9.48
N GLU A 26 8.06 24.67 8.70
CA GLU A 26 6.94 25.31 8.01
C GLU A 26 5.67 25.48 8.89
N GLY A 27 5.70 24.99 10.15
CA GLY A 27 4.59 25.11 11.10
C GLY A 27 3.45 24.10 10.88
N LEU A 28 3.68 23.03 10.12
CA LEU A 28 2.63 22.07 9.70
C LEU A 28 2.48 20.86 10.62
N LEU A 29 3.47 20.59 11.48
CA LEU A 29 3.52 19.38 12.32
C LEU A 29 3.54 19.68 13.82
N PRO A 30 2.51 20.33 14.39
CA PRO A 30 2.50 20.67 15.81
C PRO A 30 2.49 19.46 16.75
N ALA A 31 1.80 18.36 16.43
CA ALA A 31 1.69 17.21 17.32
C ALA A 31 3.00 16.40 17.36
N ILE A 32 3.56 16.10 16.19
CA ILE A 32 4.86 15.43 16.05
C ILE A 32 5.95 16.32 16.62
N GLY A 33 5.92 17.64 16.34
CA GLY A 33 6.86 18.60 16.89
C GLY A 33 6.87 18.60 18.42
N LYS A 34 5.69 18.60 19.05
CA LYS A 34 5.56 18.48 20.50
C LYS A 34 6.15 17.17 21.03
N LEU A 35 5.87 16.04 20.38
CA LEU A 35 6.41 14.73 20.76
C LEU A 35 7.95 14.70 20.69
N MET A 36 8.54 15.36 19.69
CA MET A 36 10.00 15.51 19.59
C MET A 36 10.57 16.41 20.69
N ASP A 37 9.88 17.52 21.01
CA ASP A 37 10.33 18.49 22.03
C ASP A 37 10.25 17.95 23.46
N GLU A 38 9.27 17.08 23.75
CA GLU A 38 9.06 16.45 25.06
C GLU A 38 9.76 15.08 25.19
N GLY A 39 10.31 14.56 24.09
CA GLY A 39 10.80 13.19 23.98
C GLY A 39 12.26 13.07 23.50
N ILE A 40 12.56 11.91 22.91
CA ILE A 40 13.85 11.61 22.27
C ILE A 40 13.57 11.25 20.83
N THR A 41 14.34 11.82 19.91
CA THR A 41 14.31 11.48 18.48
C THR A 41 15.65 10.91 18.06
N SER A 42 15.62 9.83 17.28
CA SER A 42 16.80 9.25 16.66
C SER A 42 16.44 8.70 15.28
N LEU A 43 17.43 8.66 14.40
CA LEU A 43 17.36 7.82 13.21
C LEU A 43 17.54 6.36 13.61
N ALA A 44 16.86 5.47 12.88
CA ALA A 44 17.06 4.04 12.92
C ALA A 44 17.37 3.56 11.49
N TYR A 45 18.20 2.53 11.37
CA TYR A 45 18.39 1.86 10.09
C TYR A 45 17.22 0.89 9.87
N PRO A 46 16.66 0.84 8.65
CA PRO A 46 15.76 -0.24 8.30
C PRO A 46 16.53 -1.56 8.27
N GLU A 47 15.80 -2.64 8.47
CA GLU A 47 16.26 -4.00 8.27
C GLU A 47 16.21 -4.37 6.78
N LEU A 48 17.16 -5.20 6.34
CA LEU A 48 17.23 -5.69 4.96
C LEU A 48 16.49 -7.05 4.83
N PRO A 49 15.69 -7.28 3.77
CA PRO A 49 15.31 -6.30 2.76
C PRO A 49 14.39 -5.21 3.32
N THR A 50 14.47 -4.01 2.76
CA THR A 50 13.68 -2.82 3.14
C THR A 50 12.20 -2.91 2.72
N TYR A 51 11.60 -4.09 2.89
CA TYR A 51 10.18 -4.31 2.70
C TYR A 51 9.40 -4.04 3.98
N THR A 52 8.25 -3.41 3.81
CA THR A 52 7.24 -3.16 4.85
C THR A 52 7.05 -4.35 5.82
N PRO A 53 6.65 -5.56 5.37
CA PRO A 53 6.42 -6.68 6.29
C PRO A 53 7.66 -7.12 7.07
N THR A 54 8.85 -7.04 6.45
CA THR A 54 10.10 -7.39 7.11
C THR A 54 10.38 -6.44 8.26
N ASN A 55 10.33 -5.14 7.99
CA ASN A 55 10.67 -4.11 8.97
C ASN A 55 9.64 -4.01 10.11
N TRP A 56 8.34 -4.08 9.81
CA TRP A 56 7.32 -4.14 10.87
C TRP A 56 7.45 -5.41 11.73
N THR A 57 7.85 -6.55 11.15
CA THR A 57 8.12 -7.75 11.94
C THR A 57 9.36 -7.58 12.83
N THR A 58 10.42 -6.93 12.33
CA THR A 58 11.61 -6.58 13.12
C THR A 58 11.25 -5.66 14.29
N ILE A 59 10.44 -4.62 14.06
CA ILE A 59 9.96 -3.72 15.11
C ILE A 59 9.14 -4.50 16.16
N ALA A 60 8.25 -5.39 15.73
CA ALA A 60 7.40 -6.16 16.64
C ALA A 60 8.13 -7.24 17.44
N THR A 61 9.28 -7.73 16.97
CA THR A 61 9.98 -8.88 17.57
C THR A 61 11.35 -8.54 18.16
N GLY A 62 11.94 -7.41 17.76
CA GLY A 62 13.34 -7.07 18.04
C GLY A 62 14.35 -8.01 17.38
N ALA A 63 13.91 -8.85 16.45
CA ALA A 63 14.72 -9.88 15.80
C ALA A 63 14.99 -9.53 14.32
N THR A 64 16.06 -10.07 13.76
CA THR A 64 16.39 -9.90 12.33
C THR A 64 15.71 -10.99 11.47
N PRO A 65 15.71 -10.88 10.13
CA PRO A 65 15.05 -11.84 9.25
C PRO A 65 15.66 -13.24 9.31
N ALA A 66 16.95 -13.36 9.65
CA ALA A 66 17.56 -14.65 10.01
C ALA A 66 16.81 -15.37 11.16
N THR A 67 16.27 -14.61 12.11
CA THR A 67 15.53 -15.15 13.25
C THR A 67 14.04 -15.27 12.94
N HIS A 68 13.35 -14.17 12.58
CA HIS A 68 11.91 -14.19 12.38
C HIS A 68 11.45 -14.78 11.03
N GLY A 69 12.34 -14.89 10.05
CA GLY A 69 12.07 -15.57 8.77
C GLY A 69 11.23 -14.78 7.77
N ILE A 70 10.94 -13.50 8.02
CA ILE A 70 10.14 -12.64 7.13
C ILE A 70 11.09 -11.76 6.32
N TRP A 71 11.31 -12.10 5.07
CA TRP A 71 12.20 -11.36 4.14
C TRP A 71 11.48 -10.96 2.84
N GLY A 72 10.20 -11.31 2.69
CA GLY A 72 9.42 -11.05 1.48
C GLY A 72 8.06 -10.43 1.80
N TRP A 73 7.17 -10.39 0.80
CA TRP A 73 5.80 -9.86 0.90
C TRP A 73 4.86 -10.77 1.72
N VAL A 74 5.17 -10.97 3.01
CA VAL A 74 4.47 -11.89 3.91
C VAL A 74 3.94 -11.14 5.13
N PHE A 75 2.62 -11.04 5.25
CA PHE A 75 1.93 -10.32 6.34
C PHE A 75 1.19 -11.26 7.31
N ASP A 76 1.17 -12.56 7.02
CA ASP A 76 0.53 -13.56 7.85
C ASP A 76 1.39 -13.84 9.09
N SER A 77 0.89 -13.47 10.26
CA SER A 77 1.58 -13.61 11.55
C SER A 77 2.07 -15.03 11.82
N ARG A 78 1.38 -16.06 11.29
CA ARG A 78 1.73 -17.49 11.49
C ARG A 78 3.04 -17.87 10.80
N GLN A 79 3.49 -17.07 9.84
CA GLN A 79 4.76 -17.28 9.16
C GLN A 79 5.94 -16.73 9.96
N CYS A 80 5.71 -15.79 10.89
CA CYS A 80 6.75 -15.28 11.78
C CYS A 80 7.26 -16.39 12.70
N LYS A 81 8.58 -16.54 12.78
CA LYS A 81 9.26 -17.54 13.63
C LYS A 81 9.85 -16.96 14.91
N ALA A 82 9.71 -15.66 15.12
CA ALA A 82 10.11 -14.99 16.35
C ALA A 82 8.87 -14.60 17.16
N GLU A 83 9.03 -14.52 18.48
CA GLU A 83 7.97 -14.04 19.35
C GLU A 83 7.76 -12.53 19.18
N GLN A 84 6.51 -12.11 19.03
CA GLN A 84 6.12 -10.71 18.97
C GLN A 84 5.93 -10.15 20.38
N ILE A 85 6.18 -8.84 20.54
CA ILE A 85 6.17 -8.15 21.83
C ILE A 85 4.82 -8.27 22.56
N TRP A 86 3.70 -8.22 21.84
CA TRP A 86 2.36 -8.38 22.43
C TRP A 86 2.09 -9.81 22.90
N THR A 87 2.65 -10.82 22.23
CA THR A 87 2.60 -12.22 22.68
C THR A 87 3.42 -12.42 23.95
N ALA A 88 4.62 -11.83 24.00
CA ALA A 88 5.45 -11.84 25.21
C ALA A 88 4.77 -11.10 26.37
N ALA A 89 4.08 -9.99 26.08
CA ALA A 89 3.34 -9.21 27.05
C ALA A 89 2.12 -9.98 27.61
N GLU A 90 1.35 -10.66 26.76
CA GLU A 90 0.22 -11.50 27.19
C GLU A 90 0.67 -12.60 28.16
N ARG A 91 1.81 -13.26 27.88
CA ARG A 91 2.40 -14.22 28.83
C ARG A 91 2.73 -13.59 30.18
N GLY A 92 3.08 -12.30 30.19
CA GLY A 92 3.28 -11.50 31.40
C GLY A 92 2.00 -10.98 32.06
N GLY A 93 0.82 -11.39 31.58
CA GLY A 93 -0.49 -10.96 32.09
C GLY A 93 -0.93 -9.57 31.61
N LYS A 94 -0.35 -9.07 30.52
CA LYS A 94 -0.66 -7.76 29.94
C LYS A 94 -1.64 -7.87 28.77
N LYS A 95 -2.45 -6.85 28.56
CA LYS A 95 -3.42 -6.81 27.45
C LYS A 95 -2.98 -5.90 26.32
N SER A 96 -3.24 -6.31 25.09
CA SER A 96 -2.88 -5.53 23.90
C SER A 96 -4.09 -5.23 23.01
N ILE A 97 -4.11 -4.02 22.47
CA ILE A 97 -4.96 -3.63 21.34
C ILE A 97 -4.03 -3.42 20.13
N ILE A 98 -4.26 -4.13 19.04
CA ILE A 98 -3.43 -4.09 17.83
C ILE A 98 -4.33 -3.71 16.67
N LEU A 99 -4.25 -2.46 16.22
CA LEU A 99 -5.03 -1.95 15.10
C LEU A 99 -4.19 -1.90 13.84
N ARG A 100 -4.53 -2.76 12.87
CA ARG A 100 -4.00 -2.64 11.51
C ARG A 100 -2.47 -2.71 11.43
N TYR A 101 -1.85 -3.53 12.26
CA TYR A 101 -0.39 -3.68 12.30
C TYR A 101 0.09 -4.78 11.33
N PRO A 102 1.02 -4.49 10.39
CA PRO A 102 1.59 -5.51 9.50
C PRO A 102 2.22 -6.70 10.24
N GLY A 103 1.76 -7.92 9.94
CA GLY A 103 2.21 -9.12 10.66
C GLY A 103 1.47 -9.38 11.97
N GLY A 104 0.47 -8.57 12.33
CA GLY A 104 -0.38 -8.76 13.52
C GLY A 104 -1.56 -9.72 13.31
N TRP A 105 -1.85 -10.12 12.06
CA TRP A 105 -3.01 -10.95 11.71
C TRP A 105 -2.59 -12.25 11.02
N PRO A 106 -3.25 -13.40 11.31
CA PRO A 106 -4.24 -13.62 12.37
C PRO A 106 -3.72 -13.33 13.79
N PRO A 107 -4.58 -13.16 14.79
CA PRO A 107 -4.16 -12.83 16.15
C PRO A 107 -3.22 -13.91 16.73
N THR A 108 -2.11 -13.49 17.34
CA THR A 108 -1.20 -14.37 18.10
C THR A 108 -1.49 -14.37 19.60
N ILE A 109 -2.37 -13.49 20.05
CA ILE A 109 -2.86 -13.33 21.42
C ILE A 109 -4.32 -13.77 21.52
N LYS A 110 -4.76 -14.13 22.73
CA LYS A 110 -6.12 -14.60 23.04
C LYS A 110 -6.94 -13.60 23.87
N ASP A 111 -6.28 -12.78 24.67
CA ASP A 111 -6.88 -11.78 25.56
C ASP A 111 -6.46 -10.37 25.14
N GLY A 112 -7.14 -9.87 24.10
CA GLY A 112 -6.88 -8.57 23.51
C GLY A 112 -7.80 -8.30 22.32
N VAL A 113 -7.58 -7.17 21.67
CA VAL A 113 -8.28 -6.80 20.43
C VAL A 113 -7.26 -6.72 19.30
N VAL A 114 -7.51 -7.40 18.19
CA VAL A 114 -6.59 -7.41 17.05
C VAL A 114 -7.40 -7.20 15.78
N MET A 115 -7.14 -6.11 15.07
CA MET A 115 -7.71 -5.83 13.76
C MET A 115 -6.77 -6.34 12.67
N GLU A 116 -7.35 -6.77 11.55
CA GLU A 116 -6.67 -7.28 10.37
C GLU A 116 -5.56 -6.33 9.87
N THR A 117 -4.55 -6.94 9.28
CA THR A 117 -3.27 -6.34 8.92
C THR A 117 -3.40 -5.20 7.90
N GLY A 118 -2.46 -4.26 7.92
CA GLY A 118 -2.43 -3.16 6.95
C GLY A 118 -1.94 -3.53 5.55
N VAL A 119 -2.22 -4.73 5.00
CA VAL A 119 -1.63 -5.15 3.71
C VAL A 119 -2.03 -4.19 2.59
N PRO A 120 -1.07 -3.51 1.94
CA PRO A 120 -1.35 -2.62 0.82
C PRO A 120 -2.13 -3.27 -0.33
N ASN A 121 -3.39 -2.87 -0.51
CA ASN A 121 -4.29 -3.28 -1.60
C ASN A 121 -4.73 -4.75 -1.66
N THR A 122 -4.48 -5.59 -0.65
CA THR A 122 -4.86 -7.01 -0.71
C THR A 122 -5.39 -7.57 0.61
N SER A 123 -6.08 -6.75 1.41
CA SER A 123 -6.78 -7.27 2.60
C SER A 123 -7.79 -8.36 2.18
N PRO A 124 -7.84 -9.50 2.90
CA PRO A 124 -8.74 -10.62 2.60
C PRO A 124 -10.22 -10.26 2.74
N TRP A 125 -10.53 -9.12 3.38
CA TRP A 125 -11.88 -8.63 3.62
C TRP A 125 -12.32 -7.56 2.63
N VAL A 126 -11.44 -7.16 1.71
CA VAL A 126 -11.84 -6.44 0.50
C VAL A 126 -12.50 -7.45 -0.43
N MET A 127 -13.81 -7.28 -0.64
CA MET A 127 -14.61 -8.17 -1.47
C MET A 127 -14.58 -7.75 -2.95
N SER A 128 -14.36 -6.47 -3.23
CA SER A 128 -14.21 -5.94 -4.59
C SER A 128 -13.40 -4.66 -4.57
N TYR A 129 -12.34 -4.57 -5.37
CA TYR A 129 -11.48 -3.39 -5.42
C TYR A 129 -12.22 -2.15 -5.89
N CYS A 130 -11.77 -0.98 -5.43
CA CYS A 130 -12.19 0.32 -5.94
C CYS A 130 -12.20 0.39 -7.48
N LYS A 131 -13.18 1.09 -8.05
CA LYS A 131 -13.34 1.26 -9.50
C LYS A 131 -13.74 2.69 -9.85
N ALA A 132 -13.25 3.16 -10.99
CA ALA A 132 -13.78 4.32 -11.68
C ALA A 132 -14.57 3.84 -12.90
N TYR A 133 -15.80 4.33 -13.04
CA TYR A 133 -16.68 4.04 -14.18
C TYR A 133 -16.81 5.32 -14.99
N SER A 134 -16.44 5.29 -16.27
CA SER A 134 -16.51 6.50 -17.10
C SER A 134 -16.94 6.21 -18.53
N THR A 135 -17.75 7.10 -19.10
CA THR A 135 -18.15 7.03 -20.52
C THR A 135 -16.99 7.36 -21.47
N ARG A 136 -15.98 8.09 -20.98
CA ARG A 136 -14.75 8.41 -21.69
C ARG A 136 -13.58 7.52 -21.24
N PRO A 137 -12.62 7.22 -22.12
CA PRO A 137 -11.40 6.52 -21.71
C PRO A 137 -10.66 7.30 -20.63
N LEU A 138 -10.40 6.67 -19.49
CA LEU A 138 -9.55 7.22 -18.45
C LEU A 138 -8.11 6.78 -18.70
N ARG A 139 -7.23 7.76 -18.94
CA ARG A 139 -5.81 7.51 -19.14
C ARG A 139 -5.11 7.57 -17.78
N ARG A 140 -4.30 6.56 -17.49
CA ARG A 140 -3.36 6.63 -16.36
C ARG A 140 -2.35 7.71 -16.66
N VAL A 141 -2.15 8.58 -15.67
CA VAL A 141 -1.14 9.63 -15.73
C VAL A 141 0.18 9.09 -15.18
N TYR A 142 0.11 8.14 -14.25
CA TYR A 142 1.28 7.60 -13.56
C TYR A 142 1.30 6.05 -13.60
N GLY A 143 2.50 5.52 -13.81
CA GLY A 143 2.79 4.08 -13.87
C GLY A 143 3.09 3.46 -12.50
N GLY A 144 3.65 2.25 -12.48
CA GLY A 144 4.10 1.60 -11.24
C GLY A 144 2.98 1.10 -10.30
N MET A 145 3.12 1.30 -8.99
CA MET A 145 2.49 0.47 -7.92
C MET A 145 1.04 0.88 -7.75
N HIS A 146 0.73 2.06 -8.25
CA HIS A 146 -0.59 2.63 -8.30
C HIS A 146 -1.41 2.08 -9.47
N GLY A 147 -0.76 1.47 -10.47
CA GLY A 147 -1.38 1.10 -11.75
C GLY A 147 -1.49 -0.40 -12.07
N GLN A 148 -0.70 -1.29 -11.48
CA GLN A 148 -0.60 -2.66 -12.04
C GLN A 148 -1.88 -3.52 -11.97
N ARG A 149 -2.84 -3.24 -11.06
CA ARG A 149 -4.03 -4.09 -10.85
C ARG A 149 -5.40 -3.42 -11.04
N LEU A 150 -5.48 -2.09 -11.11
CA LEU A 150 -6.76 -1.38 -11.12
C LEU A 150 -7.00 -0.69 -12.47
N THR A 151 -7.82 -1.30 -13.32
CA THR A 151 -8.19 -0.75 -14.63
C THR A 151 -9.52 -0.01 -14.52
N PRO A 152 -9.60 1.26 -14.95
CA PRO A 152 -10.87 1.96 -15.09
C PRO A 152 -11.83 1.19 -15.98
N VAL A 153 -13.12 1.18 -15.63
CA VAL A 153 -14.14 0.48 -16.39
C VAL A 153 -14.81 1.47 -17.33
N LYS A 154 -14.83 1.13 -18.62
CA LYS A 154 -15.61 1.89 -19.59
C LYS A 154 -17.08 1.64 -19.32
N LEU A 155 -17.79 2.68 -18.94
CA LEU A 155 -19.24 2.68 -18.81
C LEU A 155 -19.86 2.76 -20.21
N GLU A 156 -20.96 2.02 -20.45
CA GLU A 156 -21.76 2.23 -21.66
C GLU A 156 -22.29 3.67 -21.67
N ARG A 157 -22.28 4.31 -22.85
CA ARG A 157 -22.87 5.65 -22.99
C ARG A 157 -24.32 5.62 -22.52
N PRO A 158 -24.75 6.61 -21.71
CA PRO A 158 -26.13 6.71 -21.29
C PRO A 158 -27.11 6.64 -22.46
N ARG A 159 -28.14 5.82 -22.32
CA ARG A 159 -29.21 5.64 -23.31
C ARG A 159 -30.57 5.95 -22.69
N PRO A 160 -31.63 6.23 -23.46
CA PRO A 160 -32.96 6.42 -22.89
C PRO A 160 -33.36 5.26 -21.97
N ALA A 161 -33.85 5.59 -20.78
CA ALA A 161 -34.25 4.61 -19.78
C ALA A 161 -35.40 3.73 -20.33
N SER A 162 -35.24 2.42 -20.27
CA SER A 162 -36.19 1.46 -20.85
C SER A 162 -36.46 0.27 -19.93
N GLY A 163 -37.69 -0.24 -19.93
CA GLY A 163 -38.08 -1.37 -19.07
C GLY A 163 -38.10 -1.07 -17.57
N TRP A 164 -38.20 0.21 -17.18
CA TRP A 164 -38.29 0.61 -15.78
C TRP A 164 -39.71 0.43 -15.26
N LYS A 165 -39.86 -0.24 -14.11
CA LYS A 165 -41.14 -0.39 -13.41
C LYS A 165 -41.68 0.96 -12.88
N SER A 166 -40.76 1.86 -12.53
CA SER A 166 -41.07 3.23 -12.11
C SER A 166 -39.91 4.16 -12.44
N LEU A 167 -40.24 5.36 -12.93
CA LEU A 167 -39.30 6.44 -13.19
C LEU A 167 -39.69 7.65 -12.32
N PRO A 168 -38.71 8.37 -11.74
CA PRO A 168 -38.97 9.62 -11.04
C PRO A 168 -39.23 10.75 -12.04
N GLU A 169 -39.75 11.87 -11.54
CA GLU A 169 -39.93 13.07 -12.35
C GLU A 169 -38.59 13.62 -12.85
N SER A 170 -38.55 14.06 -14.10
CA SER A 170 -37.37 14.64 -14.74
C SER A 170 -37.79 15.58 -15.85
N ASN A 171 -37.12 16.74 -15.96
CA ASN A 171 -37.40 17.77 -16.97
C ASN A 171 -36.82 17.42 -18.36
N ARG A 172 -36.06 16.34 -18.44
CA ARG A 172 -35.59 15.71 -19.69
C ARG A 172 -35.88 14.20 -19.62
N PRO A 173 -36.02 13.50 -20.77
CA PRO A 173 -36.15 12.04 -20.77
C PRO A 173 -35.04 11.39 -19.92
N PRO A 174 -35.38 10.60 -18.89
CA PRO A 174 -34.40 9.91 -18.07
C PRO A 174 -33.48 9.03 -18.93
N LEU A 175 -32.19 9.02 -18.61
CA LEU A 175 -31.22 8.13 -19.24
C LEU A 175 -30.78 7.06 -18.26
N GLU A 176 -30.28 5.94 -18.77
CA GLU A 176 -29.76 4.84 -17.99
C GLU A 176 -28.36 4.41 -18.47
N SER A 177 -27.61 3.83 -17.54
CA SER A 177 -26.45 2.99 -17.77
C SER A 177 -26.38 1.92 -16.67
N SER A 178 -25.33 1.10 -16.63
CA SER A 178 -25.12 0.15 -15.53
C SER A 178 -23.67 0.10 -15.07
N MET A 179 -23.48 -0.36 -13.85
CA MET A 179 -22.19 -0.60 -13.24
C MET A 179 -22.13 -2.01 -12.68
N LEU A 180 -21.07 -2.74 -13.01
CA LEU A 180 -20.82 -4.08 -12.50
C LEU A 180 -19.85 -4.03 -11.31
N ILE A 181 -20.20 -4.76 -10.25
CA ILE A 181 -19.33 -5.00 -9.11
C ILE A 181 -18.87 -6.45 -9.19
N GLU A 182 -17.60 -6.63 -9.51
CA GLU A 182 -16.95 -7.94 -9.63
C GLU A 182 -16.35 -8.33 -8.26
N PRO A 183 -16.73 -9.48 -7.69
CA PRO A 183 -16.07 -9.98 -6.49
C PRO A 183 -14.63 -10.42 -6.80
N ILE A 184 -13.73 -10.26 -5.82
CA ILE A 184 -12.35 -10.75 -5.90
C ILE A 184 -12.30 -12.27 -5.77
N LYS A 185 -13.09 -12.81 -4.82
CA LYS A 185 -13.28 -14.25 -4.68
C LYS A 185 -14.19 -14.75 -5.82
N PRO A 186 -14.01 -16.01 -6.28
CA PRO A 186 -14.90 -16.62 -7.27
C PRO A 186 -16.38 -16.45 -6.91
N GLY A 187 -17.18 -16.01 -7.87
CA GLY A 187 -18.57 -15.65 -7.66
C GLY A 187 -19.21 -14.96 -8.86
N LYS A 188 -20.44 -14.47 -8.68
CA LYS A 188 -21.21 -13.76 -9.71
C LYS A 188 -21.09 -12.24 -9.54
N PRO A 189 -20.83 -11.48 -10.62
CA PRO A 189 -20.89 -10.03 -10.58
C PRO A 189 -22.29 -9.53 -10.17
N LEU A 190 -22.32 -8.45 -9.39
CA LEU A 190 -23.55 -7.73 -9.06
C LEU A 190 -23.72 -6.56 -10.03
N GLU A 191 -24.82 -6.54 -10.77
CA GLU A 191 -25.20 -5.39 -11.61
C GLU A 191 -26.04 -4.39 -10.82
N LEU A 192 -25.65 -3.12 -10.87
CA LEU A 192 -26.44 -1.99 -10.41
C LEU A 192 -26.75 -1.07 -11.57
N TYR A 193 -27.89 -0.39 -11.50
CA TYR A 193 -28.34 0.52 -12.54
C TYR A 193 -28.05 1.96 -12.15
N VAL A 194 -27.63 2.75 -13.14
CA VAL A 194 -27.35 4.17 -13.01
C VAL A 194 -28.43 4.92 -13.79
N LEU A 195 -29.31 5.64 -13.10
CA LEU A 195 -30.35 6.45 -13.73
C LEU A 195 -29.98 7.92 -13.66
N ILE A 196 -30.06 8.64 -14.78
CA ILE A 196 -29.60 10.02 -14.91
C ILE A 196 -30.80 10.91 -15.21
N LEU A 197 -30.96 11.96 -14.41
CA LEU A 197 -32.14 12.81 -14.35
C LEU A 197 -31.75 14.28 -14.50
N ALA A 198 -32.72 15.08 -14.94
CA ALA A 198 -32.57 16.51 -15.10
C ALA A 198 -33.55 17.24 -14.18
N SER A 199 -33.03 17.98 -13.20
CA SER A 199 -33.87 18.82 -12.33
C SER A 199 -34.44 20.05 -13.03
N SER A 200 -33.89 20.43 -14.20
CA SER A 200 -34.40 21.50 -15.04
C SER A 200 -34.14 21.23 -16.53
N SER A 201 -34.62 22.11 -17.42
CA SER A 201 -34.36 22.01 -18.86
C SER A 201 -32.90 22.29 -19.25
N SER A 202 -32.07 22.81 -18.34
CA SER A 202 -30.67 23.19 -18.63
C SER A 202 -29.77 21.99 -18.91
N GLY A 203 -30.06 20.82 -18.31
CA GLY A 203 -29.23 19.64 -18.45
C GLY A 203 -29.46 18.59 -17.38
N TYR A 204 -28.84 17.43 -17.59
CA TYR A 204 -28.74 16.39 -16.57
C TYR A 204 -27.81 16.83 -15.44
N ASP A 205 -28.22 16.61 -14.21
CA ASP A 205 -27.52 17.09 -13.01
C ASP A 205 -27.63 16.15 -11.80
N THR A 206 -28.36 15.05 -11.94
CA THR A 206 -28.69 14.13 -10.86
C THR A 206 -28.49 12.69 -11.32
N VAL A 207 -27.84 11.87 -10.49
CA VAL A 207 -27.66 10.43 -10.72
C VAL A 207 -28.27 9.63 -9.58
N LEU A 208 -29.09 8.64 -9.90
CA LEU A 208 -29.55 7.62 -8.96
C LEU A 208 -28.82 6.31 -9.20
N ILE A 209 -28.46 5.62 -8.11
CA ILE A 209 -27.96 4.24 -8.14
C ILE A 209 -29.07 3.33 -7.60
N THR A 210 -29.43 2.28 -8.33
CA THR A 210 -30.52 1.36 -7.96
C THR A 210 -30.09 -0.11 -8.13
N ASN A 211 -30.67 -1.03 -7.36
CA ASN A 211 -30.41 -2.48 -7.53
C ASN A 211 -31.36 -3.15 -8.54
N GLU A 212 -32.49 -2.52 -8.86
CA GLU A 212 -33.39 -2.93 -9.95
C GLU A 212 -33.70 -1.77 -10.89
N ARG A 213 -34.28 -2.06 -12.06
CA ARG A 213 -34.88 -1.06 -12.96
C ARG A 213 -36.18 -0.48 -12.37
N SER A 214 -36.08 0.18 -11.23
CA SER A 214 -37.17 0.80 -10.50
C SER A 214 -36.65 1.91 -9.59
N ALA A 215 -37.21 3.12 -9.70
CA ALA A 215 -36.88 4.24 -8.82
C ALA A 215 -37.12 3.94 -7.33
N LYS A 216 -38.08 3.06 -7.02
CA LYS A 216 -38.34 2.60 -5.64
C LYS A 216 -37.20 1.79 -5.02
N SER A 217 -36.26 1.35 -5.84
CA SER A 217 -35.12 0.51 -5.45
C SER A 217 -33.82 1.31 -5.32
N GLN A 218 -33.97 2.63 -5.09
CA GLN A 218 -32.89 3.59 -4.93
C GLN A 218 -32.00 3.23 -3.73
N LEU A 219 -30.70 3.12 -4.02
CA LEU A 219 -29.62 2.95 -3.05
C LEU A 219 -28.94 4.28 -2.75
N ALA A 220 -28.82 5.17 -3.74
CA ALA A 220 -28.22 6.49 -3.60
C ALA A 220 -28.77 7.49 -4.63
N GLN A 221 -28.67 8.78 -4.29
CA GLN A 221 -28.88 9.92 -5.17
C GLN A 221 -27.68 10.85 -5.02
N LEU A 222 -27.15 11.33 -6.15
CA LEU A 222 -25.90 12.09 -6.21
C LEU A 222 -26.04 13.31 -7.13
N ARG A 223 -25.50 14.45 -6.69
CA ARG A 223 -25.11 15.57 -7.54
C ARG A 223 -23.60 15.64 -7.69
N LEU A 224 -23.12 16.49 -8.60
CA LEU A 224 -21.69 16.64 -8.89
C LEU A 224 -20.88 16.94 -7.63
N GLY A 225 -19.85 16.13 -7.37
CA GLY A 225 -18.97 16.24 -6.22
C GLY A 225 -19.47 15.54 -4.95
N GLU A 226 -20.72 15.06 -4.92
CA GLU A 226 -21.29 14.42 -3.74
C GLU A 226 -20.89 12.94 -3.64
N TRP A 227 -20.66 12.51 -2.40
CA TRP A 227 -20.59 11.10 -2.01
C TRP A 227 -21.97 10.59 -1.60
N SER A 228 -22.26 9.33 -1.88
CA SER A 228 -23.40 8.63 -1.31
C SER A 228 -23.14 8.32 0.18
N ASN A 229 -24.20 8.10 0.94
CA ASN A 229 -24.11 7.28 2.15
C ASN A 229 -23.57 5.88 1.79
N PHE A 230 -23.12 5.12 2.78
CA PHE A 230 -22.72 3.74 2.55
C PHE A 230 -23.91 2.89 2.07
N ILE A 231 -23.68 2.22 0.95
CA ILE A 231 -24.58 1.28 0.32
C ILE A 231 -24.19 -0.12 0.80
N LYS A 232 -25.17 -0.83 1.35
CA LYS A 232 -25.05 -2.22 1.77
C LYS A 232 -25.47 -3.15 0.63
N VAL A 233 -24.65 -4.15 0.32
CA VAL A 233 -24.91 -5.16 -0.71
C VAL A 233 -24.58 -6.56 -0.21
N ARG A 234 -25.12 -7.57 -0.90
CA ARG A 234 -24.70 -8.96 -0.77
C ARG A 234 -24.07 -9.40 -2.08
N LEU A 235 -22.82 -9.87 -2.02
CA LEU A 235 -22.15 -10.46 -3.17
C LEU A 235 -22.30 -11.98 -3.11
N ALA A 236 -22.73 -12.57 -4.23
CA ALA A 236 -22.84 -14.02 -4.37
C ALA A 236 -21.48 -14.61 -4.73
N LEU A 237 -20.85 -15.28 -3.78
CA LEU A 237 -19.59 -16.01 -3.96
C LEU A 237 -19.88 -17.51 -4.09
N ASP A 238 -18.94 -18.27 -4.64
CA ASP A 238 -19.08 -19.73 -4.78
C ASP A 238 -19.24 -20.43 -3.42
N GLU A 239 -18.66 -19.86 -2.36
CA GLU A 239 -18.73 -20.35 -0.98
C GLU A 239 -19.97 -19.84 -0.21
N GLY A 240 -20.78 -18.97 -0.81
CA GLY A 240 -21.98 -18.40 -0.20
C GLY A 240 -22.14 -16.90 -0.44
N GLU A 241 -23.20 -16.32 0.13
CA GLU A 241 -23.38 -14.87 0.10
C GLU A 241 -22.62 -14.20 1.25
N GLU A 242 -21.94 -13.09 0.92
CA GLU A 242 -21.26 -12.27 1.91
C GLU A 242 -21.77 -10.83 1.82
N GLU A 243 -21.96 -10.21 2.98
CA GLU A 243 -22.41 -8.82 3.10
C GLU A 243 -21.23 -7.86 3.09
N GLY A 244 -21.35 -6.77 2.33
CA GLY A 244 -20.35 -5.73 2.30
C GLY A 244 -20.93 -4.34 2.06
N PHE A 245 -20.07 -3.35 2.26
CA PHE A 245 -20.42 -1.94 2.13
C PHE A 245 -19.48 -1.22 1.17
N PHE A 246 -20.02 -0.23 0.46
CA PHE A 246 -19.24 0.71 -0.35
C PHE A 246 -19.97 2.05 -0.46
N ARG A 247 -19.32 3.05 -1.03
CA ARG A 247 -19.92 4.34 -1.37
C ARG A 247 -19.52 4.73 -2.79
N VAL A 248 -20.31 5.63 -3.40
CA VAL A 248 -20.11 6.13 -4.76
C VAL A 248 -20.06 7.65 -4.75
N LYS A 249 -19.15 8.23 -5.53
CA LYS A 249 -19.06 9.67 -5.77
C LYS A 249 -19.32 9.98 -7.23
N LEU A 250 -20.07 11.06 -7.49
CA LEU A 250 -20.21 11.60 -8.84
C LEU A 250 -19.08 12.60 -9.10
N LEU A 251 -18.11 12.22 -9.94
CA LEU A 251 -16.95 13.07 -10.26
C LEU A 251 -17.20 14.00 -11.43
N GLU A 252 -17.92 13.53 -12.44
CA GLU A 252 -18.23 14.32 -13.65
C GLU A 252 -19.63 13.98 -14.16
N LEU A 253 -20.39 14.99 -14.56
CA LEU A 253 -21.62 14.86 -15.33
C LEU A 253 -21.78 16.07 -16.26
N SER A 254 -21.77 15.85 -17.58
CA SER A 254 -22.06 16.92 -18.53
C SER A 254 -23.58 17.15 -18.66
N PRO A 255 -24.03 18.37 -19.03
CA PRO A 255 -25.46 18.70 -19.18
C PRO A 255 -26.23 17.81 -20.18
N ASP A 256 -25.54 17.19 -21.13
CA ASP A 256 -26.07 16.24 -22.12
C ASP A 256 -25.84 14.77 -21.73
N ALA A 257 -25.21 14.49 -20.59
CA ALA A 257 -24.82 13.18 -20.08
C ALA A 257 -23.86 12.37 -20.97
N ASP A 258 -23.22 13.00 -21.98
CA ASP A 258 -22.18 12.34 -22.78
C ASP A 258 -20.93 12.01 -21.94
N ILE A 259 -20.64 12.84 -20.94
CA ILE A 259 -19.59 12.62 -19.95
C ILE A 259 -20.25 12.29 -18.62
N LEU A 260 -20.00 11.07 -18.14
CA LEU A 260 -20.34 10.62 -16.80
C LEU A 260 -19.14 9.88 -16.23
N THR A 261 -18.67 10.31 -15.06
CA THR A 261 -17.61 9.63 -14.32
C THR A 261 -18.04 9.41 -12.87
N LEU A 262 -18.11 8.14 -12.45
CA LEU A 262 -18.39 7.72 -11.09
C LEU A 262 -17.13 7.10 -10.47
N TYR A 263 -16.88 7.43 -9.21
CA TYR A 263 -15.87 6.76 -8.39
C TYR A 263 -16.55 5.91 -7.33
N ARG A 264 -16.19 4.63 -7.25
CA ARG A 264 -16.69 3.70 -6.25
C ARG A 264 -15.54 3.31 -5.33
N SER A 265 -15.75 3.41 -4.02
CA SER A 265 -14.81 2.84 -3.04
C SER A 265 -14.68 1.33 -3.25
N GLN A 266 -13.77 0.68 -2.53
CA GLN A 266 -13.82 -0.78 -2.41
C GLN A 266 -15.15 -1.24 -1.78
N VAL A 267 -15.57 -2.49 -2.06
CA VAL A 267 -16.53 -3.20 -1.20
C VAL A 267 -15.72 -3.86 -0.09
N HIS A 268 -15.99 -3.51 1.16
CA HIS A 268 -15.39 -4.15 2.32
C HIS A 268 -16.42 -5.01 3.05
N SER A 269 -15.99 -6.17 3.55
CA SER A 269 -16.83 -7.07 4.34
C SER A 269 -17.33 -6.42 5.62
N SER A 270 -18.52 -6.83 6.06
CA SER A 270 -19.11 -6.39 7.32
C SER A 270 -18.57 -7.12 8.55
N ARG A 271 -17.63 -8.06 8.40
CA ARG A 271 -17.24 -9.00 9.45
C ARG A 271 -15.84 -9.59 9.23
N GLY A 272 -15.32 -10.32 10.21
CA GLY A 272 -14.08 -11.10 10.12
C GLY A 272 -12.77 -10.31 10.15
N PHE A 273 -12.80 -8.98 10.11
CA PHE A 273 -11.60 -8.15 10.05
C PHE A 273 -11.09 -7.69 11.42
N ILE A 274 -11.76 -8.07 12.51
CA ILE A 274 -11.27 -7.83 13.86
C ILE A 274 -11.61 -9.00 14.77
N TYR A 275 -10.72 -9.25 15.73
CA TYR A 275 -10.84 -10.23 16.79
C TYR A 275 -10.90 -9.52 18.15
N PRO A 276 -11.79 -9.94 19.07
CA PRO A 276 -12.79 -10.98 18.87
C PRO A 276 -13.94 -10.50 17.96
N GLU A 277 -14.70 -11.44 17.39
CA GLU A 277 -15.62 -11.16 16.27
C GLU A 277 -16.72 -10.16 16.63
N GLU A 278 -17.18 -10.13 17.89
CA GLU A 278 -18.18 -9.21 18.40
C GLU A 278 -17.79 -7.73 18.22
N VAL A 279 -16.49 -7.42 18.17
CA VAL A 279 -15.98 -6.06 17.98
C VAL A 279 -16.28 -5.53 16.58
N ASN A 280 -16.43 -6.40 15.56
CA ASN A 280 -16.79 -5.96 14.20
C ASN A 280 -18.11 -5.19 14.21
N LYS A 281 -19.14 -5.78 14.83
CA LYS A 281 -20.47 -5.18 14.89
C LYS A 281 -20.45 -3.90 15.72
N GLU A 282 -19.76 -3.92 16.86
CA GLU A 282 -19.60 -2.75 17.72
C GLU A 282 -19.02 -1.54 16.95
N LEU A 283 -17.92 -1.73 16.23
CA LEU A 283 -17.29 -0.65 15.47
C LEU A 283 -18.14 -0.21 14.27
N ILE A 284 -18.77 -1.14 13.54
CA ILE A 284 -19.61 -0.77 12.38
C ILE A 284 -20.87 -0.01 12.83
N ASP A 285 -21.53 -0.44 13.90
CA ASP A 285 -22.73 0.23 14.41
C ASP A 285 -22.41 1.65 14.92
N LEU A 286 -21.21 1.84 15.50
CA LEU A 286 -20.78 3.12 16.06
C LEU A 286 -20.20 4.07 15.00
N LEU A 287 -19.30 3.58 14.15
CA LEU A 287 -18.45 4.39 13.27
C LEU A 287 -18.87 4.32 11.79
N GLY A 288 -19.73 3.36 11.45
CA GLY A 288 -20.00 2.98 10.07
C GLY A 288 -18.95 2.05 9.48
N PRO A 289 -19.09 1.67 8.20
CA PRO A 289 -18.29 0.62 7.59
C PRO A 289 -16.80 0.96 7.48
N TYR A 290 -15.93 -0.01 7.76
CA TYR A 290 -14.49 0.15 7.54
C TYR A 290 -14.16 0.15 6.04
N LEU A 291 -13.27 1.06 5.63
CA LEU A 291 -12.55 0.99 4.37
C LEU A 291 -11.06 0.84 4.70
N ASP A 292 -10.42 -0.13 4.06
CA ASP A 292 -8.98 -0.39 4.13
C ASP A 292 -8.17 0.80 3.61
N ASN A 293 -6.87 0.59 3.39
CA ASN A 293 -5.98 1.50 2.70
C ASN A 293 -6.67 2.30 1.59
N PRO A 294 -6.46 3.63 1.55
CA PRO A 294 -6.93 4.45 0.44
C PRO A 294 -6.49 3.85 -0.88
N SER A 295 -7.42 3.78 -1.84
CA SER A 295 -7.11 3.17 -3.13
C SER A 295 -5.98 3.93 -3.82
N ARG A 296 -5.09 3.20 -4.48
CA ARG A 296 -4.09 3.81 -5.36
C ARG A 296 -4.65 4.23 -6.74
N LEU A 297 -5.89 3.85 -7.08
CA LEU A 297 -6.50 4.20 -8.36
C LEU A 297 -6.63 5.73 -8.57
N PRO A 298 -7.11 6.53 -7.60
CA PRO A 298 -7.09 7.98 -7.71
C PRO A 298 -5.68 8.55 -7.99
N LEU A 299 -4.65 8.03 -7.32
CA LEU A 299 -3.26 8.46 -7.57
C LEU A 299 -2.87 8.18 -9.02
N ALA A 300 -3.07 6.96 -9.52
CA ALA A 300 -2.76 6.60 -10.91
C ALA A 300 -3.48 7.45 -11.98
N LEU A 301 -4.63 8.04 -11.62
CA LEU A 301 -5.41 8.95 -12.47
C LEU A 301 -5.11 10.44 -12.23
N GLY A 302 -4.22 10.76 -11.29
CA GLY A 302 -3.91 12.13 -10.88
C GLY A 302 -5.01 12.83 -10.08
N TRP A 303 -6.00 12.07 -9.58
CA TRP A 303 -7.12 12.54 -8.78
C TRP A 303 -6.73 12.65 -7.30
N HIS A 304 -5.76 13.50 -6.99
CA HIS A 304 -5.19 13.65 -5.65
C HIS A 304 -6.25 14.03 -4.60
N ASP A 305 -7.18 14.94 -4.92
CA ASP A 305 -8.26 15.29 -4.00
C ASP A 305 -9.14 14.09 -3.65
N GLN A 306 -9.42 13.24 -4.64
CA GLN A 306 -10.17 12.01 -4.42
C GLN A 306 -9.40 10.98 -3.58
N TYR A 307 -8.07 10.91 -3.74
CA TYR A 307 -7.23 10.10 -2.86
C TYR A 307 -7.32 10.58 -1.41
N PHE A 308 -7.23 11.90 -1.20
CA PHE A 308 -7.29 12.47 0.13
C PHE A 308 -8.66 12.37 0.79
N ASP A 309 -9.77 12.39 0.04
CA ASP A 309 -11.10 12.06 0.58
C ASP A 309 -11.15 10.65 1.20
N ASP A 310 -10.49 9.68 0.55
CA ASP A 310 -10.41 8.31 1.07
C ASP A 310 -9.43 8.21 2.23
N LEU A 311 -8.30 8.92 2.17
CA LEU A 311 -7.37 9.03 3.29
C LEU A 311 -8.02 9.66 4.52
N ASP A 312 -8.80 10.71 4.33
CA ASP A 312 -9.47 11.41 5.41
C ASP A 312 -10.46 10.49 6.11
N TYR A 313 -11.26 9.76 5.34
CA TYR A 313 -12.15 8.74 5.89
C TYR A 313 -11.38 7.66 6.64
N HIS A 314 -10.35 7.08 6.01
CA HIS A 314 -9.55 6.00 6.58
C HIS A 314 -8.90 6.38 7.91
N VAL A 315 -8.20 7.52 7.96
CA VAL A 315 -7.49 7.97 9.17
C VAL A 315 -8.47 8.38 10.27
N ASN A 316 -9.58 9.05 9.92
CA ASN A 316 -10.59 9.39 10.92
C ASN A 316 -11.22 8.14 11.52
N TRP A 317 -11.62 7.16 10.70
CA TRP A 317 -12.18 5.90 11.17
C TRP A 317 -11.20 5.16 12.08
N LEU A 318 -9.91 5.11 11.73
CA LEU A 318 -8.87 4.51 12.57
C LEU A 318 -8.68 5.24 13.91
N CYS A 319 -8.70 6.57 13.92
CA CYS A 319 -8.61 7.35 15.17
C CYS A 319 -9.84 7.12 16.05
N ASP A 320 -11.04 7.17 15.48
CA ASP A 320 -12.27 7.00 16.23
C ASP A 320 -12.39 5.56 16.79
N ALA A 321 -11.94 4.54 16.02
CA ALA A 321 -11.83 3.17 16.49
C ALA A 321 -10.79 3.02 17.60
N ALA A 322 -9.61 3.64 17.47
CA ALA A 322 -8.59 3.64 18.51
C ALA A 322 -9.12 4.21 19.84
N GLU A 323 -9.72 5.39 19.79
CA GLU A 323 -10.26 6.07 20.98
C GLU A 323 -11.37 5.27 21.64
N HIS A 324 -12.30 4.75 20.84
CA HIS A 324 -13.37 3.88 21.34
C HIS A 324 -12.80 2.64 22.03
N LEU A 325 -11.89 1.91 21.38
CA LEU A 325 -11.34 0.68 21.92
C LEU A 325 -10.47 0.93 23.18
N MET A 326 -9.65 1.98 23.18
CA MET A 326 -8.82 2.34 24.32
C MET A 326 -9.62 2.83 25.53
N SER A 327 -10.81 3.42 25.31
CA SER A 327 -11.71 3.80 26.40
C SER A 327 -12.56 2.63 26.92
N ARG A 328 -12.90 1.67 26.04
CA ARG A 328 -13.84 0.58 26.34
C ARG A 328 -13.17 -0.66 26.91
N TYR A 329 -11.96 -0.97 26.47
CA TYR A 329 -11.22 -2.18 26.82
C TYR A 329 -9.98 -1.84 27.65
N HIS A 330 -9.61 -2.74 28.56
CA HIS A 330 -8.35 -2.60 29.27
C HIS A 330 -7.18 -2.90 28.33
N TRP A 331 -6.16 -2.04 28.34
CA TRP A 331 -4.96 -2.19 27.55
C TRP A 331 -3.72 -1.75 28.35
N ASP A 332 -2.62 -2.44 28.09
CA ASP A 332 -1.26 -2.07 28.50
C ASP A 332 -0.42 -1.68 27.28
N LEU A 333 -0.67 -2.31 26.12
CA LEU A 333 -0.03 -1.97 24.86
C LEU A 333 -1.08 -1.66 23.81
N PHE A 334 -0.89 -0.57 23.09
CA PHE A 334 -1.68 -0.18 21.93
C PHE A 334 -0.74 -0.01 20.74
N PHE A 335 -1.04 -0.71 19.64
CA PHE A 335 -0.29 -0.60 18.39
C PHE A 335 -1.23 -0.16 17.29
N ILE A 336 -0.81 0.78 16.47
CA ILE A 336 -1.52 1.16 15.25
C ILE A 336 -0.55 1.47 14.13
N GLN A 337 -0.92 1.18 12.88
CA GLN A 337 -0.12 1.56 11.72
C GLN A 337 -0.97 2.24 10.64
N CYS A 338 -0.40 3.28 10.00
CA CYS A 338 -0.94 3.91 8.80
C CYS A 338 0.10 3.90 7.68
N HIS A 339 -0.32 3.52 6.48
CA HIS A 339 0.57 3.27 5.35
C HIS A 339 0.64 4.44 4.34
N CYS A 340 -0.03 5.56 4.63
CA CYS A 340 -0.26 6.62 3.63
C CYS A 340 1.00 7.29 3.05
N PRO A 341 2.01 7.70 3.85
CA PRO A 341 3.14 8.45 3.29
C PRO A 341 3.87 7.67 2.20
N ASP A 342 4.06 6.36 2.37
CA ASP A 342 4.62 5.48 1.34
C ASP A 342 3.95 5.67 -0.04
N TYR A 343 2.62 5.64 -0.10
CA TYR A 343 1.89 5.81 -1.36
C TYR A 343 2.10 7.18 -1.98
N ILE A 344 2.18 8.23 -1.16
CA ILE A 344 2.38 9.60 -1.64
C ILE A 344 3.83 9.80 -2.09
N GLU A 345 4.78 9.16 -1.42
CA GLU A 345 6.20 9.27 -1.72
C GLU A 345 6.54 8.60 -3.05
N HIS A 346 6.01 7.40 -3.30
CA HIS A 346 6.10 6.74 -4.60
C HIS A 346 5.54 7.59 -5.75
N GLU A 347 4.50 8.39 -5.50
CA GLU A 347 3.90 9.25 -6.51
C GLU A 347 4.67 10.58 -6.69
N CYS A 348 4.96 11.26 -5.59
CA CYS A 348 5.40 12.66 -5.61
C CYS A 348 6.91 12.84 -5.65
N MET A 349 7.72 11.85 -5.24
CA MET A 349 9.15 12.06 -5.05
C MET A 349 9.85 12.47 -6.36
N GLY A 350 9.48 11.86 -7.49
CA GLY A 350 10.02 12.26 -8.81
C GLY A 350 9.60 13.66 -9.27
N GLY A 351 8.49 14.19 -8.74
CA GLY A 351 8.05 15.57 -9.00
C GLY A 351 8.71 16.61 -8.08
N ILE A 352 9.37 16.17 -7.02
CA ILE A 352 9.99 17.02 -5.99
C ILE A 352 11.51 17.04 -6.09
N ASP A 353 12.13 15.91 -6.42
CA ASP A 353 13.58 15.77 -6.48
C ASP A 353 14.14 16.32 -7.80
N PRO A 354 14.96 17.40 -7.78
CA PRO A 354 15.52 17.99 -9.01
C PRO A 354 16.44 17.07 -9.81
N THR A 355 16.90 15.95 -9.24
CA THR A 355 17.70 14.95 -9.94
C THR A 355 16.85 13.99 -10.77
N SER A 356 15.54 13.96 -10.55
CA SER A 356 14.62 13.09 -11.28
C SER A 356 14.33 13.63 -12.68
N GLY A 357 14.30 12.75 -13.67
CA GLY A 357 13.81 13.09 -15.01
C GLY A 357 12.33 13.49 -15.06
N ARG A 358 11.56 13.24 -13.99
CA ARG A 358 10.15 13.68 -13.85
C ARG A 358 10.04 15.11 -13.30
N TYR A 359 11.13 15.69 -12.80
CA TYR A 359 11.09 17.00 -12.16
C TYR A 359 10.82 18.11 -13.17
N LYS A 360 9.85 18.96 -12.84
CA LYS A 360 9.57 20.20 -13.55
C LYS A 360 9.41 21.30 -12.52
N GLU A 361 10.27 22.31 -12.59
CA GLU A 361 10.24 23.44 -11.65
C GLU A 361 8.86 24.11 -11.58
N SER A 362 8.17 24.22 -12.73
CA SER A 362 6.82 24.78 -12.82
C SER A 362 5.74 23.96 -12.08
N GLU A 363 5.98 22.67 -11.83
CA GLU A 363 5.05 21.77 -11.13
C GLU A 363 5.49 21.48 -9.69
N ALA A 364 6.74 21.80 -9.31
CA ALA A 364 7.31 21.46 -8.01
C ALA A 364 6.46 21.90 -6.82
N LYS A 365 5.86 23.11 -6.88
CA LYS A 365 4.97 23.61 -5.83
C LYS A 365 3.79 22.66 -5.59
N ARG A 366 3.12 22.21 -6.67
CA ARG A 366 1.98 21.29 -6.59
C ARG A 366 2.37 19.98 -5.89
N TRP A 367 3.53 19.43 -6.23
CA TRP A 367 4.01 18.19 -5.62
C TRP A 367 4.32 18.36 -4.14
N TRP A 368 4.99 19.45 -3.77
CA TRP A 368 5.20 19.79 -2.36
C TRP A 368 3.89 19.97 -1.58
N ASP A 369 2.86 20.58 -2.19
CA ASP A 369 1.57 20.77 -1.54
C ASP A 369 0.83 19.44 -1.28
N ILE A 370 0.89 18.50 -2.23
CA ILE A 370 0.38 17.13 -2.02
C ILE A 370 1.14 16.46 -0.86
N TYR A 371 2.46 16.60 -0.84
CA TYR A 371 3.30 15.96 0.16
C TYR A 371 3.06 16.51 1.57
N ARG A 372 2.92 17.83 1.70
CA ARG A 372 2.51 18.51 2.94
C ARG A 372 1.17 18.01 3.45
N ARG A 373 0.19 17.83 2.56
CA ARG A 373 -1.16 17.39 2.94
C ARG A 373 -1.13 15.97 3.55
N ALA A 374 -0.29 15.09 3.02
CA ALA A 374 -0.08 13.75 3.59
C ALA A 374 0.55 13.81 4.99
N TYR A 375 1.64 14.55 5.17
CA TYR A 375 2.31 14.69 6.48
C TYR A 375 1.43 15.41 7.50
N SER A 376 0.65 16.41 7.08
CA SER A 376 -0.31 17.10 7.96
C SER A 376 -1.41 16.15 8.45
N LYS A 377 -1.87 15.23 7.60
CA LYS A 377 -2.85 14.22 8.01
C LYS A 377 -2.25 13.19 8.99
N MET A 378 -0.98 12.86 8.82
CA MET A 378 -0.25 12.01 9.77
C MET A 378 -0.05 12.72 11.12
N ASP A 379 0.29 14.01 11.12
CA ASP A 379 0.36 14.82 12.35
C ASP A 379 -0.97 14.87 13.09
N TYR A 380 -2.07 15.05 12.36
CA TYR A 380 -3.43 14.97 12.91
C TYR A 380 -3.70 13.63 13.61
N MET A 381 -3.35 12.50 12.97
CA MET A 381 -3.48 11.17 13.58
C MET A 381 -2.63 11.04 14.85
N VAL A 382 -1.36 11.46 14.80
CA VAL A 382 -0.46 11.45 15.96
C VAL A 382 -1.04 12.28 17.10
N GLY A 383 -1.57 13.48 16.83
CA GLY A 383 -2.20 14.33 17.83
C GLY A 383 -3.39 13.67 18.52
N ARG A 384 -4.30 13.04 17.76
CA ARG A 384 -5.46 12.31 18.29
C ARG A 384 -5.03 11.16 19.21
N LEU A 385 -4.02 10.39 18.81
CA LEU A 385 -3.54 9.24 19.57
C LEU A 385 -2.71 9.64 20.80
N CYS A 386 -1.88 10.68 20.70
CA CYS A 386 -1.16 11.24 21.84
C CYS A 386 -2.13 11.76 22.92
N ALA A 387 -3.30 12.27 22.54
CA ALA A 387 -4.31 12.72 23.49
C ALA A 387 -4.92 11.59 24.35
N GLN A 388 -4.72 10.33 23.97
CA GLN A 388 -5.14 9.15 24.74
C GLN A 388 -4.10 8.69 25.77
N ALA A 389 -2.90 9.30 25.79
CA ALA A 389 -1.84 8.96 26.72
C ALA A 389 -2.01 9.65 28.07
N ASP A 390 -1.78 8.90 29.15
CA ASP A 390 -1.66 9.42 30.52
C ASP A 390 -0.18 9.56 30.95
N GLU A 391 0.06 10.06 32.16
CA GLU A 391 1.39 10.20 32.76
C GLU A 391 2.18 8.88 32.96
N ASP A 392 1.51 7.74 32.86
CA ASP A 392 2.10 6.40 32.97
C ASP A 392 2.29 5.74 31.57
N THR A 393 2.02 6.47 30.49
CA THR A 393 2.04 5.98 29.11
C THR A 393 3.27 6.49 28.35
N LEU A 394 4.03 5.57 27.74
CA LEU A 394 5.03 5.90 26.74
C LEU A 394 4.37 5.96 25.37
N VAL A 395 4.58 7.04 24.62
CA VAL A 395 4.18 7.13 23.20
C VAL A 395 5.43 7.02 22.33
N ALA A 396 5.40 6.12 21.36
CA ALA A 396 6.45 5.91 20.37
C ALA A 396 5.90 6.13 18.96
N LEU A 397 6.46 7.07 18.21
CA LEU A 397 6.22 7.22 16.78
C LEU A 397 7.38 6.56 16.03
N VAL A 398 7.08 5.56 15.21
CA VAL A 398 8.09 4.75 14.50
C VAL A 398 7.78 4.66 13.01
N SER A 399 8.85 4.57 12.21
CA SER A 399 8.79 4.22 10.80
C SER A 399 9.50 2.91 10.57
N ASP A 400 9.03 2.12 9.63
CA ASP A 400 9.65 0.87 9.18
C ASP A 400 10.80 1.12 8.22
N HIS A 401 10.67 2.09 7.31
CA HIS A 401 11.74 2.54 6.43
C HIS A 401 11.62 4.04 6.10
N GLY A 402 12.57 4.55 5.31
CA GLY A 402 12.47 5.85 4.66
C GLY A 402 12.14 5.68 3.17
N HIS A 403 12.47 6.67 2.37
CA HIS A 403 12.26 6.62 0.92
C HIS A 403 13.35 7.42 0.21
N VAL A 404 13.88 6.86 -0.86
CA VAL A 404 14.89 7.51 -1.70
C VAL A 404 14.49 7.45 -3.16
N MET A 405 14.77 8.50 -3.92
CA MET A 405 14.46 8.55 -5.36
C MET A 405 15.38 7.59 -6.12
N GLN A 406 14.86 6.65 -6.92
CA GLN A 406 15.69 5.88 -7.84
C GLN A 406 15.75 6.59 -9.19
N ASN A 407 16.91 7.12 -9.55
CA ASN A 407 17.13 7.82 -10.80
C ASN A 407 17.64 6.90 -11.92
N LYS A 408 18.16 5.72 -11.56
CA LYS A 408 18.76 4.75 -12.47
C LYS A 408 18.41 3.31 -12.05
N GLN A 409 18.51 2.38 -12.99
CA GLN A 409 18.34 0.95 -12.73
C GLN A 409 19.59 0.16 -13.11
N VAL A 410 19.95 -0.79 -12.26
CA VAL A 410 21.04 -1.74 -12.47
C VAL A 410 20.51 -3.00 -13.12
N LEU A 411 21.01 -3.32 -14.32
CA LEU A 411 20.64 -4.51 -15.08
C LEU A 411 21.39 -5.75 -14.58
N VAL A 412 21.08 -6.18 -13.35
CA VAL A 412 21.75 -7.33 -12.71
C VAL A 412 21.56 -8.60 -13.54
N LEU A 413 20.38 -8.82 -14.13
CA LEU A 413 20.16 -9.99 -14.98
C LEU A 413 21.10 -10.00 -16.21
N ASN A 414 21.25 -8.86 -16.90
CA ASN A 414 22.17 -8.72 -18.03
C ASN A 414 23.62 -9.03 -17.61
N ALA A 415 24.08 -8.50 -16.47
CA ALA A 415 25.42 -8.74 -15.97
C ALA A 415 25.69 -10.25 -15.75
N LEU A 416 24.73 -10.96 -15.17
CA LEU A 416 24.83 -12.40 -14.94
C LEU A 416 24.76 -13.23 -16.24
N VAL A 417 23.98 -12.78 -17.24
CA VAL A 417 23.91 -13.42 -18.57
C VAL A 417 25.22 -13.25 -19.32
N ASN A 418 25.80 -12.04 -19.32
CA ASN A 418 27.08 -11.74 -19.98
C ASN A 418 28.22 -12.65 -19.49
N GLU A 419 28.14 -13.11 -18.24
CA GLU A 419 29.14 -13.95 -17.58
C GLU A 419 28.80 -15.46 -17.59
N GLY A 420 27.73 -15.84 -18.29
CA GLY A 420 27.27 -17.22 -18.43
C GLY A 420 26.80 -17.86 -17.12
N LEU A 421 26.39 -17.03 -16.14
CA LEU A 421 25.83 -17.48 -14.87
C LEU A 421 24.31 -17.71 -14.97
N VAL A 422 23.66 -16.94 -15.83
CA VAL A 422 22.22 -17.02 -16.11
C VAL A 422 22.00 -17.25 -17.60
N VAL A 423 20.97 -18.01 -17.94
CA VAL A 423 20.49 -18.24 -19.31
C VAL A 423 19.07 -17.73 -19.44
N VAL A 424 18.79 -17.01 -20.53
CA VAL A 424 17.45 -16.53 -20.89
C VAL A 424 16.99 -17.16 -22.20
N ASP A 425 15.68 -17.19 -22.44
CA ASP A 425 15.09 -17.59 -23.72
C ASP A 425 15.07 -16.44 -24.74
N GLU A 426 14.54 -16.69 -25.93
CA GLU A 426 14.42 -15.69 -27.00
C GLU A 426 13.54 -14.49 -26.61
N SER A 427 12.67 -14.66 -25.62
CA SER A 427 11.82 -13.59 -25.07
C SER A 427 12.45 -12.86 -23.88
N GLY A 428 13.70 -13.20 -23.52
CA GLY A 428 14.41 -12.61 -22.38
C GLY A 428 14.00 -13.17 -21.02
N ASN A 429 13.23 -14.25 -20.96
CA ASN A 429 12.81 -14.85 -19.69
C ASN A 429 13.88 -15.81 -19.16
N LEU A 430 14.10 -15.80 -17.85
CA LEU A 430 15.02 -16.71 -17.15
C LEU A 430 14.68 -18.19 -17.41
N VAL A 431 15.65 -18.95 -17.94
CA VAL A 431 15.57 -20.41 -18.10
C VAL A 431 16.26 -21.06 -16.89
N LYS A 432 15.48 -21.30 -15.82
CA LYS A 432 15.99 -21.83 -14.54
C LYS A 432 16.82 -23.10 -14.72
N SER A 433 16.35 -24.07 -15.51
CA SER A 433 17.01 -25.37 -15.73
C SER A 433 18.40 -25.30 -16.39
N LYS A 434 18.78 -24.13 -16.95
CA LYS A 434 20.09 -23.90 -17.56
C LYS A 434 20.91 -22.84 -16.83
N SER A 435 20.34 -22.20 -15.82
CA SER A 435 20.96 -21.07 -15.10
C SER A 435 21.60 -21.56 -13.79
N LYS A 436 22.86 -21.20 -13.57
CA LYS A 436 23.63 -21.58 -12.37
C LYS A 436 23.27 -20.70 -11.18
N VAL A 437 22.91 -19.45 -11.45
CA VAL A 437 22.44 -18.47 -10.48
C VAL A 437 20.97 -18.19 -10.78
N ILE A 438 20.15 -18.06 -9.73
CA ILE A 438 18.72 -17.78 -9.81
C ILE A 438 18.43 -16.55 -8.96
N PRO A 439 17.99 -15.43 -9.54
CA PRO A 439 17.39 -14.35 -8.77
C PRO A 439 16.11 -14.85 -8.10
N VAL A 440 16.09 -14.86 -6.76
CA VAL A 440 14.94 -15.31 -5.97
C VAL A 440 14.26 -14.15 -5.24
N HIS A 441 14.94 -13.01 -5.15
CA HIS A 441 14.49 -11.77 -4.56
C HIS A 441 15.30 -10.60 -5.14
N PRO A 442 14.80 -9.34 -5.12
CA PRO A 442 15.58 -8.19 -5.58
C PRO A 442 17.01 -8.07 -5.04
N ILE A 443 17.25 -8.59 -3.84
CA ILE A 443 18.57 -8.54 -3.17
C ILE A 443 19.19 -9.92 -2.90
N PHE A 444 18.54 -11.02 -3.31
CA PHE A 444 19.02 -12.39 -3.06
C PHE A 444 19.19 -13.16 -4.37
N LEU A 445 20.40 -13.69 -4.56
CA LEU A 445 20.73 -14.61 -5.64
C LEU A 445 21.05 -15.98 -5.03
N ALA A 446 20.34 -17.00 -5.50
CA ALA A 446 20.53 -18.39 -5.11
C ALA A 446 21.35 -19.15 -6.15
N LEU A 447 22.08 -20.19 -5.75
CA LEU A 447 22.62 -21.15 -6.70
C LEU A 447 21.59 -22.23 -7.05
N ASN A 448 21.59 -22.68 -8.29
CA ASN A 448 20.69 -23.73 -8.75
C ASN A 448 21.19 -25.12 -8.33
N ASP A 449 20.54 -25.72 -7.33
CA ASP A 449 20.87 -27.04 -6.80
C ASP A 449 20.76 -28.18 -7.81
N GLU A 450 19.97 -28.02 -8.88
CA GLU A 450 19.78 -29.06 -9.89
C GLU A 450 21.01 -29.20 -10.82
N ILE A 451 21.77 -28.13 -11.01
CA ILE A 451 22.88 -28.10 -11.98
C ILE A 451 24.23 -27.75 -11.38
N VAL A 452 24.27 -27.10 -10.21
CA VAL A 452 25.50 -26.70 -9.54
C VAL A 452 25.96 -27.78 -8.57
N LYS A 453 27.14 -28.35 -8.81
CA LYS A 453 27.74 -29.33 -7.90
C LYS A 453 28.16 -28.68 -6.58
N PRO A 454 28.07 -29.39 -5.44
CA PRO A 454 28.54 -28.88 -4.14
C PRO A 454 29.97 -28.35 -4.15
N SER A 455 30.89 -29.00 -4.90
CA SER A 455 32.29 -28.58 -5.03
C SER A 455 32.47 -27.20 -5.67
N ASP A 456 31.53 -26.80 -6.52
CA ASP A 456 31.66 -25.61 -7.37
C ASP A 456 30.96 -24.39 -6.74
N ARG A 457 30.16 -24.59 -5.69
CA ARG A 457 29.33 -23.53 -5.07
C ARG A 457 30.16 -22.35 -4.58
N ARG A 458 31.23 -22.61 -3.83
CA ARG A 458 32.08 -21.53 -3.27
C ARG A 458 32.70 -20.68 -4.38
N PHE A 459 33.15 -21.32 -5.47
CA PHE A 459 33.68 -20.62 -6.63
C PHE A 459 32.59 -19.77 -7.30
N LEU A 460 31.40 -20.32 -7.53
CA LEU A 460 30.30 -19.60 -8.17
C LEU A 460 29.75 -18.46 -7.32
N ILE A 461 29.70 -18.60 -5.99
CA ILE A 461 29.33 -17.52 -5.08
C ILE A 461 30.32 -16.35 -5.24
N ASN A 462 31.63 -16.63 -5.17
CA ASN A 462 32.66 -15.60 -5.35
C ASN A 462 32.58 -14.97 -6.75
N LYS A 463 32.45 -15.79 -7.81
CA LYS A 463 32.30 -15.28 -9.18
C LYS A 463 31.08 -14.37 -9.28
N THR A 464 29.94 -14.75 -8.69
CA THR A 464 28.72 -13.92 -8.71
C THR A 464 28.95 -12.58 -8.03
N ILE A 465 29.62 -12.56 -6.88
CA ILE A 465 30.00 -11.33 -6.18
C ILE A 465 30.94 -10.46 -7.02
N ASP A 466 31.94 -11.07 -7.68
CA ASP A 466 32.86 -10.35 -8.57
C ASP A 466 32.11 -9.70 -9.75
N VAL A 467 31.13 -10.40 -10.32
CA VAL A 467 30.28 -9.86 -11.39
C VAL A 467 29.49 -8.65 -10.90
N LEU A 468 28.88 -8.73 -9.70
CA LEU A 468 28.17 -7.60 -9.11
C LEU A 468 29.09 -6.39 -8.91
N TYR A 469 30.27 -6.57 -8.31
CA TYR A 469 31.21 -5.46 -8.11
C TYR A 469 31.88 -4.95 -9.40
N SER A 470 31.78 -5.70 -10.50
CA SER A 470 32.27 -5.24 -11.80
C SER A 470 31.36 -4.19 -12.45
N ILE A 471 30.10 -4.12 -12.03
CA ILE A 471 29.12 -3.16 -12.55
C ILE A 471 29.57 -1.73 -12.21
N LYS A 472 29.58 -0.87 -13.21
CA LYS A 472 29.96 0.55 -13.10
C LYS A 472 29.02 1.40 -13.96
N ASP A 473 28.54 2.49 -13.38
CA ASP A 473 27.90 3.55 -14.14
C ASP A 473 28.99 4.39 -14.82
N GLU A 474 29.17 4.18 -16.12
CA GLU A 474 30.22 4.87 -16.88
C GLU A 474 30.01 6.38 -16.97
N LEU A 475 28.78 6.87 -16.79
CA LEU A 475 28.49 8.31 -16.82
C LEU A 475 28.90 9.00 -15.52
N SER A 476 28.61 8.40 -14.37
CA SER A 476 28.93 8.99 -13.05
C SER A 476 30.26 8.51 -12.47
N GLY A 477 30.80 7.40 -12.96
CA GLY A 477 31.95 6.70 -12.40
C GLY A 477 31.64 5.86 -11.15
N VAL A 478 30.39 5.89 -10.67
CA VAL A 478 29.95 5.18 -9.46
C VAL A 478 29.84 3.68 -9.72
N ARG A 479 30.23 2.86 -8.74
CA ARG A 479 29.88 1.44 -8.69
C ARG A 479 28.58 1.30 -7.90
N PRO A 480 27.46 0.93 -8.54
CA PRO A 480 26.16 1.00 -7.91
C PRO A 480 25.90 -0.15 -6.93
N ILE A 481 26.70 -1.22 -6.93
CA ILE A 481 26.63 -2.26 -5.90
C ILE A 481 27.40 -1.77 -4.67
N SER A 482 26.67 -1.34 -3.64
CA SER A 482 27.23 -0.82 -2.39
C SER A 482 27.73 -1.93 -1.48
N LEU A 483 27.10 -3.10 -1.57
CA LEU A 483 27.41 -4.29 -0.77
C LEU A 483 27.07 -5.56 -1.56
N ALA A 484 27.94 -6.57 -1.49
CA ALA A 484 27.65 -7.94 -1.89
C ALA A 484 28.40 -8.90 -0.95
N LEU A 485 27.66 -9.80 -0.30
CA LEU A 485 28.12 -10.70 0.76
C LEU A 485 27.71 -12.14 0.47
N LYS A 486 28.51 -13.08 0.99
CA LYS A 486 28.03 -14.45 1.18
C LYS A 486 27.04 -14.47 2.34
N ARG A 487 25.99 -15.28 2.23
CA ARG A 487 25.01 -15.44 3.32
C ARG A 487 25.65 -15.81 4.66
N GLU A 488 26.70 -16.64 4.66
CA GLU A 488 27.44 -17.01 5.89
C GLU A 488 28.17 -15.82 6.56
N GLU A 489 28.50 -14.78 5.79
CA GLU A 489 29.15 -13.55 6.24
C GLU A 489 28.13 -12.45 6.58
N ALA A 490 26.86 -12.60 6.17
CA ALA A 490 25.81 -11.60 6.31
C ALA A 490 25.18 -11.51 7.72
N GLY A 491 25.86 -12.02 8.75
CA GLY A 491 25.38 -11.95 10.14
C GLY A 491 25.40 -10.53 10.69
N ILE A 492 26.30 -9.70 10.18
CA ILE A 492 26.40 -8.27 10.53
C ILE A 492 25.17 -7.45 10.11
N ILE A 493 24.40 -7.94 9.15
CA ILE A 493 23.16 -7.33 8.64
C ILE A 493 21.95 -8.25 8.88
N GLY A 494 22.05 -9.19 9.82
CA GLY A 494 20.89 -9.96 10.25
C GLY A 494 20.38 -11.04 9.29
N LEU A 495 21.18 -11.47 8.31
CA LEU A 495 20.75 -12.35 7.20
C LEU A 495 21.50 -13.69 7.10
N ASN A 496 22.29 -14.08 8.10
CA ASN A 496 23.03 -15.36 8.12
C ASN A 496 22.17 -16.56 8.58
N SER A 497 21.17 -16.95 7.81
CA SER A 497 20.34 -18.12 8.13
C SER A 497 19.90 -18.91 6.91
N ASP A 498 19.69 -20.21 7.08
CA ASP A 498 19.06 -21.08 6.08
C ASP A 498 17.63 -20.66 5.69
N LYS A 499 16.99 -19.80 6.50
CA LYS A 499 15.69 -19.19 6.17
C LYS A 499 15.78 -18.13 5.06
N ILE A 500 16.98 -17.58 4.80
CA ILE A 500 17.23 -16.59 3.75
C ILE A 500 17.48 -17.34 2.43
N PRO A 501 16.77 -17.02 1.35
CA PRO A 501 16.64 -17.90 0.18
C PRO A 501 17.83 -17.84 -0.80
N GLY A 502 18.84 -17.00 -0.58
CA GLY A 502 19.98 -16.86 -1.49
C GLY A 502 21.33 -16.86 -0.78
N GLU A 503 22.32 -17.49 -1.41
CA GLU A 503 23.70 -17.52 -0.91
C GLU A 503 24.49 -16.25 -1.17
N VAL A 504 24.09 -15.45 -2.15
CA VAL A 504 24.65 -14.12 -2.41
C VAL A 504 23.60 -13.08 -2.09
N ILE A 505 23.95 -12.15 -1.19
CA ILE A 505 23.11 -11.05 -0.75
C ILE A 505 23.78 -9.76 -1.21
N PHE A 506 23.04 -8.85 -1.82
CA PHE A 506 23.63 -7.61 -2.32
C PHE A 506 22.67 -6.42 -2.21
N GLU A 507 23.23 -5.23 -2.10
CA GLU A 507 22.48 -3.97 -2.07
C GLU A 507 23.04 -3.00 -3.10
N VAL A 508 22.19 -2.05 -3.49
CA VAL A 508 22.54 -0.96 -4.39
C VAL A 508 22.73 0.35 -3.62
N GLU A 509 23.53 1.24 -4.18
CA GLU A 509 23.70 2.61 -3.69
C GLU A 509 22.39 3.40 -3.85
N GLY A 510 22.12 4.32 -2.91
CA GLY A 510 20.96 5.21 -3.02
C GLY A 510 20.93 5.95 -4.36
N GLY A 511 19.76 6.01 -4.99
CA GLY A 511 19.63 6.52 -6.36
C GLY A 511 19.55 5.45 -7.44
N TYR A 512 19.88 4.19 -7.11
CA TYR A 512 19.79 3.05 -8.02
C TYR A 512 18.69 2.08 -7.57
N GLY A 513 17.96 1.51 -8.53
CA GLY A 513 17.08 0.36 -8.33
C GLY A 513 17.65 -0.88 -9.00
N VAL A 514 17.21 -2.07 -8.57
CA VAL A 514 17.59 -3.34 -9.21
C VAL A 514 16.57 -3.73 -10.28
N ASN A 515 17.04 -4.10 -11.47
CA ASN A 515 16.18 -4.57 -12.57
C ASN A 515 16.64 -5.98 -13.03
N PHE A 516 15.69 -6.92 -13.00
CA PHE A 516 15.87 -8.30 -13.47
C PHE A 516 15.14 -8.58 -14.80
N HIS A 517 14.74 -7.55 -15.54
CA HIS A 517 14.34 -7.68 -16.94
C HIS A 517 15.59 -7.72 -17.82
N PHE A 518 15.62 -8.65 -18.77
CA PHE A 518 16.73 -8.78 -19.70
C PHE A 518 16.53 -7.87 -20.91
N TYR A 519 17.53 -7.04 -21.21
CA TYR A 519 17.53 -6.17 -22.39
C TYR A 519 18.56 -6.68 -23.42
N PRO A 520 18.15 -7.35 -24.50
CA PRO A 520 19.09 -7.96 -25.46
C PRO A 520 19.99 -6.94 -26.16
N ASP A 521 19.47 -5.74 -26.39
CA ASP A 521 20.16 -4.69 -27.16
C ASP A 521 21.19 -3.89 -26.33
N LYS A 522 21.23 -4.11 -25.01
CA LYS A 522 22.08 -3.31 -24.11
C LYS A 522 23.54 -3.78 -24.06
N GLY A 523 23.84 -5.02 -24.48
CA GLY A 523 25.21 -5.52 -24.53
C GLY A 523 25.97 -5.33 -23.20
N SER A 524 26.99 -4.46 -23.19
CA SER A 524 27.79 -4.12 -22.00
C SER A 524 27.23 -2.95 -21.18
N GLU A 525 26.19 -2.25 -21.64
CA GLU A 525 25.51 -1.21 -20.88
C GLU A 525 24.67 -1.86 -19.76
N LEU A 526 25.05 -1.65 -18.51
CA LEU A 526 24.41 -2.28 -17.35
C LEU A 526 23.61 -1.30 -16.48
N ILE A 527 23.51 -0.04 -16.91
CA ILE A 527 22.80 1.03 -16.21
C ILE A 527 21.86 1.70 -17.19
N VAL A 528 20.59 1.79 -16.82
CA VAL A 528 19.55 2.42 -17.64
C VAL A 528 18.73 3.41 -16.83
N GLU A 529 18.05 4.32 -17.52
CA GLU A 529 17.00 5.11 -16.89
C GLU A 529 15.82 4.21 -16.52
N PRO A 530 15.10 4.49 -15.42
CA PRO A 530 13.94 3.69 -15.03
C PRO A 530 12.86 3.74 -16.12
N ASP A 531 12.34 2.58 -16.48
CA ASP A 531 11.27 2.48 -17.48
C ASP A 531 9.97 3.11 -16.92
N PRO A 532 9.38 4.12 -17.58
CA PRO A 532 8.13 4.75 -17.15
C PRO A 532 6.93 3.77 -17.04
N GLN A 533 6.93 2.67 -17.79
CA GLN A 533 5.88 1.64 -17.72
C GLN A 533 5.98 0.82 -16.44
N PHE A 534 7.20 0.49 -16.03
CA PHE A 534 7.46 -0.27 -14.82
C PHE A 534 7.56 0.62 -13.59
N GLY A 535 7.88 1.92 -13.73
CA GLY A 535 7.91 2.94 -12.68
C GLY A 535 9.31 3.44 -12.33
N VAL A 536 9.41 4.74 -12.05
CA VAL A 536 10.57 5.38 -11.42
C VAL A 536 10.35 5.27 -9.92
N TRP A 537 10.68 4.11 -9.35
CA TRP A 537 10.36 3.82 -7.96
C TRP A 537 11.26 4.62 -7.05
N GLY A 538 10.75 5.18 -5.98
CA GLY A 538 11.57 5.34 -4.80
C GLY A 538 11.36 4.13 -3.89
N GLY A 539 12.36 3.79 -3.08
CA GLY A 539 12.35 2.69 -2.13
C GLY A 539 13.59 2.78 -1.29
#